data_AF-A0A962G2I5-F1
#
_entry.id   AF-A0A962G2I5-F1
#
_cell.length_a   1.000
_cell.length_b   1.000
_cell.length_c   1.000
_cell.angle_alpha   90.00
_cell.angle_beta   90.00
_cell.angle_gamma   90.00
#
_symmetry.space_group_name_H-M   'P 1'
#
loop_
_entity.id
_entity.type
_entity.pdbx_description
1 polymer ?
#
loop_
_entity_poly.entity_id
_entity_poly.type
_entity_poly.pdbx_seq_one_letter_code
_entity_poly.pdbx_strand_id
1 'polypeptide(L)'
;SLLAGAGFRNAEALHQRLTQFARAADRAGLSARARSRLDRVLPDVLDRIAKTADPAVSLERVLDLLQAVLRRSSYLALLAEQPDALIRVVDVMARSALLAKRIAAHPLLLDDLLDHRHNREDNEDDLRVELTAELERSLGSARGEDIESQLLAFNEFQQSASFRFGLDRLFDRRSPADCARGLALIAELIVRRLLPLAETDVRRRHGSLPGSSDT
;
A
#
# COMPACT_ATOMS: atom_id res chain seq x y z
N SER A 1 -10.98 -30.73 -12.85
CA SER A 1 -10.30 -30.43 -11.57
C SER A 1 -11.19 -29.51 -10.74
N LEU A 2 -11.00 -29.42 -9.42
CA LEU A 2 -11.72 -28.48 -8.54
C LEU A 2 -11.67 -27.02 -9.07
N LEU A 3 -10.57 -26.64 -9.71
CA LEU A 3 -10.37 -25.31 -10.30
C LEU A 3 -11.25 -25.04 -11.55
N ALA A 4 -11.48 -26.06 -12.38
CA ALA A 4 -12.40 -25.93 -13.52
C ALA A 4 -13.86 -25.79 -13.06
N GLY A 5 -14.23 -26.43 -11.94
CA GLY A 5 -15.55 -26.26 -11.31
C GLY A 5 -15.75 -24.91 -10.62
N ALA A 6 -14.66 -24.23 -10.25
CA ALA A 6 -14.67 -22.91 -9.62
C ALA A 6 -14.60 -21.73 -10.63
N GLY A 7 -14.78 -21.98 -11.94
CA GLY A 7 -14.89 -20.92 -12.95
C GLY A 7 -13.57 -20.38 -13.51
N PHE A 8 -12.41 -20.97 -13.17
CA PHE A 8 -11.13 -20.56 -13.71
C PHE A 8 -10.93 -21.07 -15.13
N ARG A 9 -10.83 -20.15 -16.11
CA ARG A 9 -10.27 -20.44 -17.43
C ARG A 9 -8.76 -20.66 -17.27
N ASN A 10 -8.21 -21.71 -17.90
CA ASN A 10 -6.80 -22.13 -17.78
C ASN A 10 -6.38 -22.67 -16.39
N ALA A 11 -7.07 -23.72 -15.93
CA ALA A 11 -6.83 -24.38 -14.64
C ALA A 11 -5.38 -24.88 -14.44
N GLU A 12 -4.65 -25.17 -15.52
CA GLU A 12 -3.27 -25.68 -15.45
C GLU A 12 -2.26 -24.59 -15.08
N ALA A 13 -2.30 -23.43 -15.75
CA ALA A 13 -1.46 -22.29 -15.38
C ALA A 13 -1.72 -21.83 -13.93
N LEU A 14 -3.00 -21.85 -13.52
CA LEU A 14 -3.41 -21.52 -12.16
C LEU A 14 -2.83 -22.50 -11.13
N HIS A 15 -2.92 -23.80 -11.43
CA HIS A 15 -2.37 -24.84 -10.57
C HIS A 15 -0.84 -24.72 -10.44
N GLN A 16 -0.14 -24.41 -11.54
CA GLN A 16 1.30 -24.16 -11.52
C GLN A 16 1.65 -22.97 -10.63
N ARG A 17 0.92 -21.85 -10.75
CA ARG A 17 1.16 -20.65 -9.94
C ARG A 17 0.92 -20.91 -8.44
N LEU A 18 -0.16 -21.60 -8.09
CA LEU A 18 -0.44 -22.01 -6.71
C LEU A 18 0.66 -22.95 -6.16
N THR A 19 1.12 -23.89 -6.97
CA THR A 19 2.20 -24.81 -6.59
C THR A 19 3.51 -24.05 -6.37
N GLN A 20 3.82 -23.08 -7.21
CA GLN A 20 5.00 -22.22 -7.06
C GLN A 20 4.92 -21.39 -5.78
N PHE A 21 3.75 -20.82 -5.48
CA PHE A 21 3.50 -20.08 -4.25
C PHE A 21 3.66 -20.98 -3.01
N ALA A 22 3.06 -22.17 -3.00
CA ALA A 22 3.19 -23.12 -1.89
C ALA A 22 4.66 -23.48 -1.62
N ARG A 23 5.44 -23.75 -2.68
CA ARG A 23 6.89 -23.98 -2.56
C ARG A 23 7.65 -22.75 -2.05
N ALA A 24 7.22 -21.54 -2.42
CA ALA A 24 7.81 -20.32 -1.88
C ALA A 24 7.50 -20.15 -0.38
N ALA A 25 6.27 -20.43 0.03
CA ALA A 25 5.85 -20.44 1.43
C ALA A 25 6.64 -21.46 2.27
N ASP A 26 6.87 -22.67 1.73
CA ASP A 26 7.70 -23.69 2.37
C ASP A 26 9.15 -23.20 2.56
N ARG A 27 9.75 -22.65 1.50
CA ARG A 27 11.12 -22.14 1.53
C ARG A 27 11.28 -20.89 2.39
N ALA A 28 10.22 -20.13 2.63
CA ALA A 28 10.26 -18.93 3.45
C ALA A 28 10.49 -19.22 4.94
N GLY A 29 10.47 -20.49 5.37
CA GLY A 29 10.71 -20.87 6.76
C GLY A 29 9.61 -20.37 7.70
N LEU A 30 8.36 -20.41 7.24
CA LEU A 30 7.20 -19.94 8.01
C LEU A 30 7.10 -20.68 9.36
N SER A 31 6.80 -19.94 10.42
CA SER A 31 6.43 -20.55 11.69
C SER A 31 5.14 -21.37 11.52
N ALA A 32 4.93 -22.39 12.37
CA ALA A 32 3.72 -23.20 12.34
C ALA A 32 2.44 -22.35 12.43
N ARG A 33 2.48 -21.26 13.21
CA ARG A 33 1.37 -20.30 13.34
C ARG A 33 1.12 -19.52 12.05
N ALA A 34 2.17 -19.05 11.36
CA ALA A 34 2.03 -18.33 10.10
C ALA A 34 1.50 -19.26 8.99
N ARG A 35 1.97 -20.52 8.96
CA ARG A 35 1.47 -21.54 8.03
C ARG A 35 -0.01 -21.84 8.26
N SER A 36 -0.40 -22.12 9.50
CA SER A 36 -1.81 -22.37 9.86
C SER A 36 -2.73 -21.19 9.50
N ARG A 37 -2.26 -19.94 9.65
CA ARG A 37 -3.00 -18.75 9.21
C ARG A 37 -3.18 -18.71 7.70
N LEU A 38 -2.11 -19.00 6.94
CA LEU A 38 -2.17 -19.05 5.48
C LEU A 38 -3.14 -20.15 4.99
N ASP A 39 -3.07 -21.34 5.59
CA ASP A 39 -3.97 -22.47 5.27
C ASP A 39 -5.45 -22.13 5.54
N ARG A 40 -5.72 -21.26 6.52
CA ARG A 40 -7.08 -20.76 6.82
C ARG A 40 -7.54 -19.67 5.84
N VAL A 41 -6.64 -18.80 5.38
CA VAL A 41 -6.98 -17.64 4.52
C VAL A 41 -7.12 -18.05 3.06
N LEU A 42 -6.30 -18.99 2.56
CA LEU A 42 -6.26 -19.35 1.15
C LEU A 42 -7.59 -19.84 0.58
N PRO A 43 -8.38 -20.71 1.25
CA PRO A 43 -9.67 -21.15 0.72
C PRO A 43 -10.63 -19.98 0.50
N ASP A 44 -10.79 -19.10 1.51
CA ASP A 44 -11.67 -17.94 1.44
C ASP A 44 -11.25 -16.96 0.33
N VAL A 45 -9.93 -16.80 0.13
CA VAL A 45 -9.36 -16.00 -0.97
C VAL A 45 -9.75 -16.60 -2.32
N LEU A 46 -9.55 -17.91 -2.51
CA LEU A 46 -9.83 -18.59 -3.78
C LEU A 46 -11.31 -18.55 -4.14
N ASP A 47 -12.19 -18.78 -3.16
CA ASP A 47 -13.65 -18.73 -3.34
C ASP A 47 -14.14 -17.34 -3.75
N ARG A 48 -13.46 -16.28 -3.29
CA ARG A 48 -13.77 -14.90 -3.68
C ARG A 48 -13.23 -14.56 -5.05
N ILE A 49 -11.98 -14.93 -5.33
CA ILE A 49 -11.34 -14.71 -6.62
C ILE A 49 -12.14 -15.38 -7.74
N ALA A 50 -12.67 -16.59 -7.52
CA ALA A 50 -13.54 -17.31 -8.44
C ALA A 50 -14.77 -16.51 -8.90
N LYS A 51 -15.23 -15.55 -8.08
CA LYS A 51 -16.41 -14.71 -8.33
C LYS A 51 -16.06 -13.36 -8.97
N THR A 52 -14.78 -13.06 -9.17
CA THR A 52 -14.33 -11.81 -9.81
C THR A 52 -14.52 -11.87 -11.33
N ALA A 53 -14.49 -10.70 -11.99
CA ALA A 53 -14.64 -10.63 -13.45
C ALA A 53 -13.50 -11.35 -14.20
N ASP A 54 -12.28 -11.33 -13.64
CA ASP A 54 -11.12 -12.06 -14.15
C ASP A 54 -10.41 -12.80 -13.00
N PRO A 55 -10.82 -14.05 -12.71
CA PRO A 55 -10.25 -14.83 -11.61
C PRO A 55 -8.75 -15.12 -11.77
N ALA A 56 -8.25 -15.29 -12.99
CA ALA A 56 -6.85 -15.61 -13.23
C ALA A 56 -5.95 -14.42 -12.87
N VAL A 57 -6.29 -13.23 -13.40
CA VAL A 57 -5.54 -12.00 -13.12
C VAL A 57 -5.64 -11.61 -11.64
N SER A 58 -6.82 -11.78 -11.04
CA SER A 58 -7.03 -11.51 -9.61
C SER A 58 -6.19 -12.45 -8.74
N LEU A 59 -6.07 -13.74 -9.11
CA LEU A 59 -5.23 -14.67 -8.39
C LEU A 59 -3.75 -14.28 -8.44
N GLU A 60 -3.24 -13.96 -9.62
CA GLU A 60 -1.82 -13.57 -9.75
C GLU A 60 -1.47 -12.42 -8.81
N ARG A 61 -2.29 -11.36 -8.82
CA ARG A 61 -2.09 -10.18 -7.97
C ARG A 61 -2.19 -10.49 -6.48
N VAL A 62 -3.16 -11.32 -6.08
CA VAL A 62 -3.31 -11.72 -4.67
C VAL A 62 -2.13 -12.59 -4.23
N LEU A 63 -1.66 -13.52 -5.07
CA LEU A 63 -0.49 -14.33 -4.75
C LEU A 63 0.79 -13.50 -4.65
N ASP A 64 0.95 -12.47 -5.49
CA ASP A 64 2.07 -11.53 -5.40
C ASP A 64 2.05 -10.76 -4.08
N LEU A 65 0.88 -10.27 -3.66
CA LEU A 65 0.71 -9.62 -2.36
C LEU A 65 1.01 -10.59 -1.20
N LEU A 66 0.41 -11.79 -1.21
CA LEU A 66 0.67 -12.79 -0.18
C LEU A 66 2.16 -13.12 -0.10
N GLN A 67 2.84 -13.27 -1.25
CA GLN A 67 4.28 -13.50 -1.30
C GLN A 67 5.08 -12.33 -0.70
N ALA A 68 4.65 -11.09 -0.90
CA ALA A 68 5.29 -9.92 -0.29
C ALA A 68 5.10 -9.86 1.25
N VAL A 69 3.96 -10.33 1.77
CA VAL A 69 3.67 -10.35 3.22
C VAL A 69 3.98 -11.66 3.92
N LEU A 70 4.46 -12.67 3.20
CA LEU A 70 4.64 -14.05 3.69
C LEU A 70 5.41 -14.11 5.02
N ARG A 71 6.48 -13.31 5.15
CA ARG A 71 7.33 -13.27 6.36
C ARG A 71 6.82 -12.31 7.45
N ARG A 72 5.77 -11.53 7.18
CA ARG A 72 5.18 -10.55 8.10
C ARG A 72 3.96 -11.18 8.77
N SER A 73 4.22 -11.95 9.82
CA SER A 73 3.20 -12.76 10.51
C SER A 73 2.03 -11.95 11.06
N SER A 74 2.20 -10.65 11.31
CA SER A 74 1.16 -9.69 11.69
C SER A 74 0.14 -9.47 10.58
N TYR A 75 0.57 -9.28 9.32
CA TYR A 75 -0.35 -9.13 8.20
C TYR A 75 -1.13 -10.40 7.90
N LEU A 76 -0.48 -11.56 7.93
CA LEU A 76 -1.17 -12.85 7.82
C LEU A 76 -2.15 -13.07 8.99
N ALA A 77 -1.83 -12.59 10.20
CA ALA A 77 -2.77 -12.60 11.33
C ALA A 77 -4.02 -11.81 11.01
N LEU A 78 -3.82 -10.56 10.58
CA LEU A 78 -4.86 -9.59 10.35
C LEU A 78 -5.82 -10.07 9.27
N LEU A 79 -5.30 -10.58 8.14
CA LEU A 79 -6.11 -11.17 7.06
C LEU A 79 -6.90 -12.40 7.53
N ALA A 80 -6.35 -13.20 8.44
CA ALA A 80 -7.02 -14.38 8.96
C ALA A 80 -8.06 -14.04 10.05
N GLU A 81 -7.86 -12.95 10.79
CA GLU A 81 -8.70 -12.52 11.91
C GLU A 81 -9.82 -11.57 11.47
N GLN A 82 -9.70 -10.94 10.30
CA GLN A 82 -10.68 -9.99 9.76
C GLN A 82 -11.16 -10.42 8.36
N PRO A 83 -12.30 -11.12 8.23
CA PRO A 83 -12.83 -11.52 6.93
C PRO A 83 -13.09 -10.32 6.01
N ASP A 84 -13.60 -9.21 6.54
CA ASP A 84 -13.88 -7.98 5.79
C ASP A 84 -12.64 -7.35 5.15
N ALA A 85 -11.50 -7.46 5.83
CA ALA A 85 -10.19 -7.05 5.33
C ALA A 85 -9.83 -7.81 4.05
N LEU A 86 -10.03 -9.13 4.08
CA LEU A 86 -9.75 -10.01 2.95
C LEU A 86 -10.63 -9.69 1.74
N ILE A 87 -11.91 -9.33 1.96
CA ILE A 87 -12.82 -8.91 0.89
C ILE A 87 -12.25 -7.70 0.17
N ARG A 88 -11.88 -6.66 0.93
CA ARG A 88 -11.33 -5.42 0.37
C ARG A 88 -10.04 -5.67 -0.39
N VAL A 89 -9.16 -6.53 0.14
CA VAL A 89 -7.91 -6.90 -0.56
C VAL A 89 -8.26 -7.50 -1.92
N VAL A 90 -9.12 -8.52 -1.97
CA VAL A 90 -9.48 -9.20 -3.23
C VAL A 90 -10.15 -8.23 -4.20
N ASP A 91 -11.05 -7.37 -3.72
CA ASP A 91 -11.73 -6.37 -4.54
C ASP A 91 -10.75 -5.37 -5.17
N VAL A 92 -9.78 -4.88 -4.39
CA VAL A 92 -8.75 -3.98 -4.89
C VAL A 92 -7.84 -4.68 -5.90
N MET A 93 -7.42 -5.92 -5.60
CA MET A 93 -6.57 -6.71 -6.52
C MET A 93 -7.29 -6.99 -7.85
N ALA A 94 -8.58 -7.28 -7.81
CA ALA A 94 -9.38 -7.55 -8.99
C ALA A 94 -9.58 -6.28 -9.85
N ARG A 95 -9.87 -5.14 -9.21
CA ARG A 95 -10.34 -3.93 -9.89
C ARG A 95 -9.23 -2.96 -10.31
N SER A 96 -8.03 -3.01 -9.70
CA SER A 96 -6.95 -2.06 -9.99
C SER A 96 -5.56 -2.69 -10.04
N ALA A 97 -5.03 -2.83 -11.26
CA ALA A 97 -3.65 -3.28 -11.48
C ALA A 97 -2.61 -2.36 -10.82
N LEU A 98 -2.87 -1.04 -10.87
CA LEU A 98 -1.98 -0.04 -10.31
C LEU A 98 -1.87 -0.18 -8.79
N LEU A 99 -3.01 -0.26 -8.10
CA LEU A 99 -3.03 -0.39 -6.63
C LEU A 99 -2.50 -1.74 -6.19
N ALA A 100 -2.82 -2.82 -6.91
CA ALA A 100 -2.26 -4.15 -6.68
C ALA A 100 -0.72 -4.16 -6.74
N LYS A 101 -0.15 -3.55 -7.78
CA LYS A 101 1.31 -3.44 -7.91
C LYS A 101 1.92 -2.61 -6.78
N ARG A 102 1.27 -1.50 -6.39
CA ARG A 102 1.76 -0.62 -5.32
C ARG A 102 1.78 -1.33 -3.97
N ILE A 103 0.69 -1.99 -3.56
CA ILE A 103 0.64 -2.68 -2.26
C ILE A 103 1.58 -3.89 -2.20
N ALA A 104 1.79 -4.60 -3.31
CA ALA A 104 2.76 -5.69 -3.36
C ALA A 104 4.21 -5.18 -3.23
N ALA A 105 4.51 -4.00 -3.80
CA ALA A 105 5.82 -3.36 -3.67
C ALA A 105 6.03 -2.70 -2.28
N HIS A 106 4.96 -2.20 -1.67
CA HIS A 106 4.99 -1.52 -0.37
C HIS A 106 3.91 -2.11 0.56
N PRO A 107 4.19 -3.23 1.25
CA PRO A 107 3.18 -3.91 2.05
C PRO A 107 2.67 -3.12 3.26
N LEU A 108 3.32 -2.02 3.63
CA LEU A 108 2.81 -1.06 4.64
C LEU A 108 1.47 -0.45 4.21
N LEU A 109 1.21 -0.33 2.91
CA LEU A 109 -0.05 0.17 2.37
C LEU A 109 -1.23 -0.77 2.66
N LEU A 110 -0.95 -1.98 3.13
CA LEU A 110 -2.00 -2.85 3.63
C LEU A 110 -2.69 -2.23 4.84
N ASP A 111 -1.98 -1.49 5.70
CA ASP A 111 -2.60 -0.79 6.82
C ASP A 111 -3.64 0.24 6.34
N ASP A 112 -3.32 1.00 5.28
CA ASP A 112 -4.26 1.96 4.65
C ASP A 112 -5.50 1.26 4.04
N LEU A 113 -5.31 0.11 3.42
CA LEU A 113 -6.42 -0.66 2.83
C LEU A 113 -7.33 -1.27 3.89
N LEU A 114 -6.77 -1.54 5.07
CA LEU A 114 -7.46 -2.17 6.18
C LEU A 114 -8.13 -1.17 7.12
N ASP A 115 -7.62 0.04 7.21
CA ASP A 115 -8.23 1.08 8.01
C ASP A 115 -9.55 1.59 7.39
N HIS A 116 -10.60 1.47 8.18
CA HIS A 116 -11.96 1.88 7.84
C HIS A 116 -12.21 3.37 8.12
N ARG A 117 -11.29 4.05 8.79
CA ARG A 117 -11.47 5.42 9.31
C ARG A 117 -11.29 6.52 8.27
N HIS A 118 -10.99 6.19 7.01
CA HIS A 118 -10.74 7.14 5.92
C HIS A 118 -11.95 7.98 5.46
N ASN A 119 -12.96 8.16 6.30
CA ASN A 119 -13.97 9.19 6.10
C ASN A 119 -13.68 10.35 7.04
N ARG A 120 -13.13 11.46 6.52
CA ARG A 120 -13.54 12.83 6.88
C ARG A 120 -12.61 13.89 6.28
N GLU A 121 -13.00 14.46 5.15
CA GLU A 121 -12.57 15.80 4.76
C GLU A 121 -13.79 16.48 4.15
N ASP A 122 -14.43 17.39 4.90
CA ASP A 122 -15.64 18.06 4.44
C ASP A 122 -15.31 19.25 3.50
N ASN A 123 -14.03 19.68 3.46
CA ASN A 123 -13.50 20.74 2.57
C ASN A 123 -11.96 20.64 2.41
N GLU A 124 -11.38 21.49 1.53
CA GLU A 124 -9.94 21.49 1.19
C GLU A 124 -9.01 21.92 2.35
N ASP A 125 -9.47 22.82 3.21
CA ASP A 125 -8.64 23.33 4.32
C ASP A 125 -8.46 22.26 5.40
N ASP A 126 -9.50 21.50 5.70
CA ASP A 126 -9.43 20.37 6.62
C ASP A 126 -8.46 19.30 6.10
N LEU A 127 -8.54 18.97 4.81
CA LEU A 127 -7.61 18.06 4.13
C LEU A 127 -6.14 18.54 4.24
N ARG A 128 -5.89 19.84 4.05
CA ARG A 128 -4.54 20.41 4.20
C ARG A 128 -4.03 20.30 5.62
N VAL A 129 -4.86 20.57 6.62
CA VAL A 129 -4.50 20.43 8.04
C VAL A 129 -4.18 18.97 8.36
N GLU A 130 -5.01 18.03 7.91
CA GLU A 130 -4.81 16.60 8.15
C GLU A 130 -3.50 16.10 7.52
N LEU A 131 -3.30 16.32 6.22
CA LEU A 131 -2.09 15.88 5.52
C LEU A 131 -0.82 16.52 6.06
N THR A 132 -0.89 17.80 6.47
CA THR A 132 0.25 18.46 7.12
C THR A 132 0.56 17.79 8.45
N ALA A 133 -0.45 17.55 9.29
CA ALA A 133 -0.26 16.89 10.58
C ALA A 133 0.27 15.45 10.45
N GLU A 134 -0.13 14.74 9.40
CA GLU A 134 0.40 13.42 9.08
C GLU A 134 1.86 13.45 8.62
N LEU A 135 2.21 14.34 7.69
CA LEU A 135 3.58 14.53 7.26
C LEU A 135 4.49 14.87 8.45
N GLU A 136 4.05 15.77 9.34
CA GLU A 136 4.80 16.12 10.54
C GLU A 136 4.97 14.96 11.51
N ARG A 137 3.97 14.08 11.65
CA ARG A 137 4.10 12.87 12.47
C ARG A 137 5.13 11.91 11.87
N SER A 138 5.09 11.69 10.56
CA SER A 138 6.04 10.83 9.84
C SER A 138 7.47 11.35 9.94
N LEU A 139 7.68 12.66 9.73
CA LEU A 139 8.99 13.30 9.93
C LEU A 139 9.40 13.31 11.40
N GLY A 140 8.43 13.44 12.31
CA GLY A 140 8.61 13.40 13.76
C GLY A 140 9.27 12.11 14.25
N SER A 141 8.87 10.97 13.69
CA SER A 141 9.49 9.67 14.01
C SER A 141 10.94 9.55 13.52
N ALA A 142 11.32 10.29 12.48
CA ALA A 142 12.68 10.32 11.94
C ALA A 142 13.55 11.46 12.52
N ARG A 143 13.06 12.20 13.52
CA ARG A 143 13.80 13.35 14.08
C ARG A 143 15.08 12.90 14.79
N GLY A 144 16.19 13.53 14.41
CA GLY A 144 17.52 13.19 14.95
C GLY A 144 18.21 12.04 14.21
N GLU A 145 17.52 11.43 13.24
CA GLU A 145 18.11 10.49 12.30
C GLU A 145 18.77 11.23 11.12
N ASP A 146 19.51 10.49 10.29
CA ASP A 146 20.18 11.06 9.13
C ASP A 146 19.20 11.51 8.03
N ILE A 147 19.74 12.07 6.96
CA ILE A 147 18.93 12.56 5.84
C ILE A 147 18.22 11.41 5.10
N GLU A 148 18.76 10.19 5.13
CA GLU A 148 18.18 9.03 4.45
C GLU A 148 16.88 8.61 5.12
N SER A 149 16.86 8.56 6.46
CA SER A 149 15.65 8.33 7.25
C SER A 149 14.56 9.37 6.96
N GLN A 150 14.92 10.65 6.85
CA GLN A 150 13.95 11.70 6.53
C GLN A 150 13.37 11.52 5.12
N LEU A 151 14.20 11.18 4.14
CA LEU A 151 13.76 10.89 2.77
C LEU A 151 12.86 9.64 2.71
N LEU A 152 13.15 8.63 3.53
CA LEU A 152 12.30 7.45 3.66
C LEU A 152 10.93 7.83 4.23
N ALA A 153 10.88 8.66 5.28
CA ALA A 153 9.63 9.16 5.86
C ALA A 153 8.79 9.94 4.85
N PHE A 154 9.40 10.83 4.05
CA PHE A 154 8.70 11.50 2.95
C PHE A 154 8.11 10.51 1.94
N ASN A 155 8.87 9.47 1.57
CA ASN A 155 8.40 8.45 0.64
C ASN A 155 7.22 7.66 1.21
N GLU A 156 7.31 7.21 2.47
CA GLU A 156 6.24 6.47 3.14
C GLU A 156 4.96 7.31 3.23
N PHE A 157 5.05 8.57 3.66
CA PHE A 157 3.93 9.51 3.65
C PHE A 157 3.32 9.65 2.25
N GLN A 158 4.16 9.91 1.24
CA GLN A 158 3.69 10.08 -0.14
C GLN A 158 2.95 8.83 -0.63
N GLN A 159 3.50 7.63 -0.40
CA GLN A 159 2.90 6.38 -0.85
C GLN A 159 1.57 6.13 -0.14
N SER A 160 1.52 6.27 1.19
CA SER A 160 0.29 6.07 1.97
C SER A 160 -0.80 7.05 1.56
N ALA A 161 -0.52 8.36 1.59
CA ALA A 161 -1.50 9.38 1.23
C ALA A 161 -2.01 9.20 -0.21
N SER A 162 -1.10 9.05 -1.18
CA SER A 162 -1.50 8.85 -2.59
C SER A 162 -2.27 7.55 -2.81
N PHE A 163 -1.97 6.50 -2.04
CA PHE A 163 -2.68 5.23 -2.11
C PHE A 163 -4.11 5.35 -1.59
N ARG A 164 -4.33 6.07 -0.47
CA ARG A 164 -5.66 6.37 0.07
C ARG A 164 -6.54 7.11 -0.94
N PHE A 165 -6.00 8.13 -1.62
CA PHE A 165 -6.71 8.79 -2.74
C PHE A 165 -7.06 7.82 -3.88
N GLY A 166 -6.17 6.87 -4.18
CA GLY A 166 -6.41 5.82 -5.17
C GLY A 166 -7.52 4.86 -4.75
N LEU A 167 -7.57 4.48 -3.48
CA LEU A 167 -8.65 3.66 -2.91
C LEU A 167 -9.99 4.39 -2.96
N ASP A 168 -10.04 5.64 -2.50
CA ASP A 168 -11.25 6.45 -2.54
C ASP A 168 -11.78 6.57 -3.97
N ARG A 169 -10.89 6.79 -4.94
CA ARG A 169 -11.27 6.83 -6.35
C ARG A 169 -11.80 5.48 -6.82
N LEU A 170 -11.14 4.37 -6.46
CA LEU A 170 -11.55 3.03 -6.88
C LEU A 170 -12.93 2.68 -6.34
N PHE A 171 -13.26 3.10 -5.12
CA PHE A 171 -14.57 2.86 -4.50
C PHE A 171 -15.58 3.98 -4.75
N ASP A 172 -15.31 4.88 -5.71
CA ASP A 172 -16.15 6.02 -6.09
C ASP A 172 -16.57 6.91 -4.89
N ARG A 173 -15.72 6.97 -3.85
CA ARG A 173 -15.89 7.79 -2.65
C ARG A 173 -15.41 9.23 -2.84
N ARG A 174 -14.57 9.46 -3.86
CA ARG A 174 -13.98 10.77 -4.16
C ARG A 174 -13.96 11.00 -5.67
N SER A 175 -14.27 12.23 -6.08
CA SER A 175 -14.30 12.59 -7.50
C SER A 175 -12.88 12.62 -8.09
N PRO A 176 -12.71 12.43 -9.41
CA PRO A 176 -11.41 12.56 -10.06
C PRO A 176 -10.74 13.93 -9.81
N ALA A 177 -11.52 15.01 -9.76
CA ALA A 177 -11.01 16.35 -9.54
C ALA A 177 -10.51 16.54 -8.10
N ASP A 178 -11.24 16.02 -7.11
CA ASP A 178 -10.81 16.03 -5.70
C ASP A 178 -9.55 15.20 -5.50
N CYS A 179 -9.45 14.04 -6.15
CA CYS A 179 -8.23 13.23 -6.13
C CYS A 179 -7.03 14.00 -6.72
N ALA A 180 -7.22 14.69 -7.85
CA ALA A 180 -6.14 15.47 -8.47
C ALA A 180 -5.69 16.62 -7.55
N ARG A 181 -6.62 17.33 -6.91
CA ARG A 181 -6.31 18.36 -5.92
C ARG A 181 -5.54 17.80 -4.73
N GLY A 182 -5.99 16.69 -4.17
CA GLY A 182 -5.30 16.04 -3.05
C GLY A 182 -3.89 15.59 -3.39
N LEU A 183 -3.67 15.00 -4.57
CA LEU A 183 -2.34 14.64 -5.05
C LEU A 183 -1.43 15.86 -5.26
N ALA A 184 -1.98 16.97 -5.78
CA ALA A 184 -1.24 18.22 -5.93
C ALA A 184 -0.84 18.81 -4.57
N LEU A 185 -1.74 18.74 -3.58
CA LEU A 185 -1.48 19.18 -2.22
C LEU A 185 -0.41 18.32 -1.54
N ILE A 186 -0.43 16.99 -1.70
CA ILE A 186 0.63 16.10 -1.22
C ILE A 186 1.99 16.55 -1.80
N ALA A 187 2.04 16.79 -3.12
CA ALA A 187 3.27 17.25 -3.77
C ALA A 187 3.74 18.61 -3.23
N GLU A 188 2.82 19.57 -3.05
CA GLU A 188 3.12 20.87 -2.46
C GLU A 188 3.71 20.74 -1.05
N LEU A 189 3.09 19.96 -0.18
CA LEU A 189 3.54 19.76 1.20
C LEU A 189 4.95 19.14 1.24
N ILE A 190 5.20 18.12 0.43
CA ILE A 190 6.52 17.48 0.34
C ILE A 190 7.57 18.48 -0.14
N VAL A 191 7.31 19.22 -1.22
CA VAL A 191 8.28 20.19 -1.77
C VAL A 191 8.57 21.30 -0.77
N ARG A 192 7.53 21.87 -0.14
CA ARG A 192 7.69 22.92 0.89
C ARG A 192 8.52 22.47 2.07
N ARG A 193 8.41 21.21 2.48
CA ARG A 193 9.19 20.65 3.60
C ARG A 193 10.59 20.20 3.21
N LEU A 194 10.77 19.69 2.00
CA LEU A 194 12.05 19.18 1.53
C LEU A 194 13.02 20.30 1.11
N LEU A 195 12.49 21.42 0.58
CA LEU A 195 13.31 22.52 0.07
C LEU A 195 14.29 23.09 1.14
N PRO A 196 13.85 23.45 2.36
CA PRO A 196 14.78 23.94 3.39
C PRO A 196 15.85 22.92 3.79
N LEU A 197 15.51 21.62 3.76
CA LEU A 197 16.47 20.55 4.06
C LEU A 197 17.54 20.45 2.97
N ALA A 198 17.13 20.52 1.70
CA ALA A 198 18.04 20.51 0.57
C ALA A 198 18.97 21.74 0.58
N GLU A 199 18.43 22.93 0.82
CA GLU A 199 19.23 24.15 0.91
C GLU A 199 20.24 24.11 2.06
N THR A 200 19.86 23.54 3.20
CA THR A 200 20.76 23.36 4.35
C THR A 200 21.89 22.39 4.01
N ASP A 201 21.58 21.27 3.34
CA ASP A 201 22.58 20.30 2.91
C ASP A 201 23.56 20.89 1.88
N VAL A 202 23.05 21.64 0.90
CA VAL A 202 23.87 22.33 -0.10
C VAL A 202 24.79 23.36 0.58
N ARG A 203 24.25 24.20 1.46
CA ARG A 203 25.06 25.17 2.24
C ARG A 203 26.13 24.49 3.08
N ARG A 204 25.81 23.36 3.71
CA ARG A 204 26.78 22.57 4.48
C ARG A 204 27.92 22.03 3.63
N ARG A 205 27.64 21.56 2.40
CA ARG A 205 28.64 20.94 1.52
C ARG A 205 29.46 21.94 0.71
N HIS A 206 28.86 23.05 0.30
CA HIS A 206 29.44 23.97 -0.67
C HIS A 206 29.60 25.41 -0.15
N GLY A 207 29.15 25.70 1.07
CA GLY A 207 29.07 27.06 1.60
C GLY A 207 27.86 27.82 1.06
N SER A 208 27.72 29.08 1.46
CA SER A 208 26.67 29.97 0.97
C SER A 208 27.18 30.82 -0.19
N LEU A 209 26.34 31.05 -1.20
CA LEU A 209 26.66 32.03 -2.24
C LEU A 209 26.65 33.45 -1.63
N PRO A 210 27.67 34.27 -1.86
CA PRO A 210 27.67 35.65 -1.39
C PRO A 210 26.58 36.44 -2.14
N GLY A 211 25.53 36.86 -1.42
CA GLY A 211 24.45 37.72 -1.94
C GLY A 211 23.01 37.20 -1.81
N SER A 212 22.81 35.94 -1.40
CA SER A 212 21.47 35.41 -1.10
C SER A 212 21.14 35.65 0.39
N SER A 213 20.94 36.91 0.76
CA SER A 213 20.31 37.23 2.04
C SER A 213 18.82 36.94 1.92
N ASP A 214 18.30 36.08 2.79
CA ASP A 214 16.87 35.89 3.00
C ASP A 214 16.20 37.26 3.24
N THR A 215 15.33 37.67 2.32
CA THR A 215 14.25 38.63 2.55
C THR A 215 12.93 37.90 2.50
#